data_AF-A0A922MKT7-F1
#
_entry.id   AF-A0A922MKT7-F1
#
_cell.length_a   1.000
_cell.length_b   1.000
_cell.length_c   1.000
_cell.angle_alpha   90.00
_cell.angle_beta   90.00
_cell.angle_gamma   90.00
#
_symmetry.space_group_name_H-M   'P 1'
#
loop_
_entity.id
_entity.type
_entity.pdbx_description
1 polymer ?
#
loop_
_entity_poly.entity_id
_entity_poly.type
_entity_poly.pdbx_seq_one_letter_code
_entity_poly.pdbx_strand_id
1 'polypeptide(L)' 'MEIEHFDTDFFIDEIQKRPAIWDMESPDYKNKVIKKRNWEELLEIFCDAGDSLEKRNCWVSDYFIEFLFTITS' A
#
# COMPACT_ATOMS: atom_id res chain seq x y z
N MET A 1 21.53 -9.11 14.83
CA MET A 1 20.26 -8.40 15.03
C MET A 1 19.94 -7.85 13.66
N GLU A 2 19.23 -8.63 12.87
CA GLU A 2 18.89 -8.27 11.50
C GLU A 2 17.85 -7.17 11.59
N ILE A 3 18.20 -5.99 11.06
CA ILE A 3 17.26 -4.91 10.85
C ILE A 3 16.24 -5.49 9.88
N GLU A 4 15.00 -5.67 10.31
CA GLU A 4 13.88 -6.00 9.41
C GLU A 4 13.79 -4.86 8.40
N HIS A 5 14.53 -5.00 7.30
CA HIS A 5 14.50 -4.08 6.19
C HIS A 5 13.09 -4.16 5.63
N PHE A 6 12.35 -3.06 5.71
CA PHE A 6 11.06 -2.96 5.07
C PHE A 6 11.25 -3.22 3.56
N ASP A 7 10.81 -4.39 3.10
CA ASP A 7 10.93 -4.83 1.71
C ASP A 7 10.01 -3.96 0.84
N THR A 8 10.57 -2.82 0.41
CA THR A 8 9.87 -1.82 -0.40
C THR A 8 9.48 -2.42 -1.75
N ASP A 9 10.34 -3.25 -2.36
CA ASP A 9 10.02 -4.00 -3.58
C ASP A 9 8.82 -4.95 -3.39
N PHE A 10 8.74 -5.64 -2.25
CA PHE A 10 7.61 -6.51 -1.93
C PHE A 10 6.33 -5.69 -1.72
N PHE A 11 6.44 -4.52 -1.08
CA PHE A 11 5.32 -3.59 -0.90
C PHE A 11 4.79 -3.07 -2.24
N ILE A 12 5.68 -2.69 -3.15
CA ILE A 12 5.34 -2.24 -4.50
C ILE A 12 4.63 -3.34 -5.29
N ASP A 13 5.14 -4.58 -5.26
CA ASP A 13 4.54 -5.73 -5.94
C ASP A 13 3.12 -6.04 -5.39
N GLU A 14 2.96 -5.99 -4.07
CA GLU A 14 1.66 -6.19 -3.42
C GLU A 14 0.66 -5.05 -3.70
N ILE A 15 1.11 -3.80 -3.83
CA ILE A 15 0.28 -2.69 -4.31
C ILE A 15 -0.11 -2.91 -5.77
N GLN A 16 0.83 -3.31 -6.66
CA GLN A 16 0.57 -3.55 -8.09
C GLN A 16 -0.51 -4.60 -8.31
N LYS A 17 -0.50 -5.68 -7.53
CA LYS A 17 -1.54 -6.74 -7.56
C LYS A 17 -2.95 -6.23 -7.24
N ARG A 18 -3.08 -5.05 -6.63
CA ARG A 18 -4.34 -4.49 -6.12
C ARG A 18 -4.69 -3.17 -6.84
N PRO A 19 -5.21 -3.22 -8.08
CA PRO A 19 -5.55 -2.03 -8.86
C PRO A 19 -6.58 -1.11 -8.17
N ALA A 20 -7.45 -1.63 -7.31
CA ALA A 20 -8.38 -0.81 -6.53
C ALA A 20 -7.69 0.22 -5.59
N ILE A 21 -6.39 0.08 -5.34
CA ILE A 21 -5.60 1.03 -4.53
C ILE A 21 -5.03 2.17 -5.39
N TRP A 22 -4.44 1.84 -6.53
CA TRP A 22 -3.60 2.76 -7.32
C TRP A 22 -4.16 3.08 -8.72
N ASP A 23 -4.92 2.17 -9.31
CA ASP A 23 -5.42 2.30 -10.67
C ASP A 23 -6.65 3.21 -10.70
N MET A 24 -6.45 4.51 -10.93
CA MET A 24 -7.54 5.48 -10.97
C MET A 24 -8.54 5.24 -12.12
N GLU A 25 -8.11 4.47 -13.13
CA GLU A 25 -8.93 4.07 -14.27
C GLU A 25 -9.81 2.84 -13.93
N SER A 26 -9.46 2.08 -12.90
CA SER A 26 -10.26 0.95 -12.43
C SER A 26 -11.62 1.42 -11.90
N PRO A 27 -12.72 0.73 -12.26
CA PRO A 27 -14.01 0.95 -11.60
C PRO A 27 -13.94 0.68 -10.09
N ASP A 28 -13.02 -0.17 -9.64
CA ASP A 28 -12.84 -0.55 -8.24
C ASP A 28 -12.12 0.52 -7.41
N TYR A 29 -11.40 1.47 -8.03
CA TYR A 29 -10.73 2.54 -7.31
C TYR A 29 -11.70 3.53 -6.65
N LYS A 30 -12.87 3.74 -7.28
CA LYS A 30 -13.96 4.52 -6.68
C LYS A 30 -14.68 3.76 -5.56
N ASN A 31 -14.49 2.45 -5.48
CA ASN A 31 -15.11 1.61 -4.46
C ASN A 31 -14.31 1.68 -3.16
N LYS A 32 -14.76 2.57 -2.26
CA LYS A 32 -14.14 2.77 -0.94
C LYS A 32 -14.09 1.50 -0.09
N VAL A 33 -15.01 0.55 -0.29
CA VAL A 33 -15.05 -0.72 0.45
C VAL A 33 -13.92 -1.64 0.00
N ILE A 34 -13.75 -1.80 -1.32
CA ILE A 34 -12.67 -2.61 -1.89
C ILE A 34 -11.32 -1.97 -1.57
N LYS A 35 -11.20 -0.65 -1.74
CA LYS A 35 -9.99 0.09 -1.39
C LYS A 35 -9.60 -0.12 0.07
N LYS A 36 -10.55 0.01 1.00
CA LYS A 36 -10.30 -0.21 2.44
C LYS A 36 -9.86 -1.66 2.72
N ARG A 37 -10.55 -2.64 2.15
CA ARG A 37 -10.22 -4.07 2.32
C ARG A 37 -8.81 -4.40 1.81
N ASN A 38 -8.48 -3.92 0.62
CA ASN A 38 -7.17 -4.13 0.00
C ASN A 38 -6.04 -3.49 0.83
N TRP A 39 -6.30 -2.33 1.43
CA TRP A 39 -5.38 -1.72 2.39
C TRP A 39 -5.27 -2.55 3.67
N GLU A 40 -6.38 -3.04 4.24
CA GLU A 40 -6.36 -3.88 5.44
C GLU A 40 -5.53 -5.15 5.22
N GLU A 41 -5.66 -5.82 4.07
CA GLU A 41 -4.84 -7.00 3.74
C GLU A 41 -3.35 -6.66 3.61
N LEU A 42 -2.99 -5.54 2.97
CA LEU A 42 -1.59 -5.08 2.93
C LEU A 42 -1.06 -4.84 4.34
N LEU A 43 -1.87 -4.24 5.20
CA LEU A 43 -1.46 -3.95 6.55
C LEU A 43 -1.28 -5.23 7.36
N GLU A 44 -2.10 -6.25 7.19
CA GLU A 44 -1.87 -7.56 7.83
C GLU A 44 -0.57 -8.24 7.36
N ILE A 45 -0.11 -7.96 6.14
CA ILE A 45 1.12 -8.52 5.58
C ILE A 45 2.36 -7.76 6.08
N PHE A 46 2.29 -6.43 6.13
CA PHE A 46 3.44 -5.56 6.41
C PHE A 46 3.49 -5.00 7.84
N CYS A 47 2.40 -5.11 8.61
CA CYS A 47 2.28 -4.53 9.94
C CYS A 47 1.94 -5.62 10.96
N ASP A 48 2.85 -5.89 11.89
CA ASP A 48 2.55 -6.71 13.05
C ASP A 48 1.67 -5.92 14.05
N ALA A 49 0.99 -6.61 14.97
CA ALA A 49 -0.02 -6.03 15.87
C ALA A 49 0.49 -4.91 16.80
N GLY A 50 1.81 -4.67 16.81
CA GLY A 50 2.47 -3.61 17.58
C GLY A 50 2.67 -2.26 16.86
N ASP A 51 2.50 -2.16 15.54
CA ASP A 51 2.76 -0.88 14.84
C ASP A 51 1.53 0.04 14.83
N SER A 52 1.71 1.28 15.29
CA SER A 52 0.62 2.22 15.50
C SER A 52 0.01 2.67 14.16
N LEU A 53 -1.32 2.62 14.12
CA LEU A 53 -2.22 3.05 13.05
C LEU A 53 -1.91 4.43 12.43
N GLU A 54 -1.20 5.28 13.17
CA GLU A 54 -0.84 6.64 12.82
C GLU A 54 0.40 6.71 11.90
N LYS A 55 1.39 5.82 12.08
CA LYS A 55 2.48 5.64 11.10
C LYS A 55 1.92 5.18 9.76
N ARG A 56 0.93 4.30 9.81
CA ARG A 56 0.23 3.68 8.67
C ARG A 56 -0.19 4.66 7.57
N ASN A 57 -0.80 5.80 7.92
CA ASN A 57 -1.32 6.76 6.92
C ASN A 57 -0.23 7.65 6.30
N CYS A 58 0.87 7.91 7.02
CA CYS A 58 2.01 8.64 6.47
C CYS A 58 2.70 7.82 5.36
N TRP A 59 2.82 6.50 5.56
CA TRP A 59 3.51 5.62 4.60
C TRP A 59 2.69 5.50 3.32
N VAL A 60 1.38 5.32 3.44
CA VAL A 60 0.48 5.31 2.29
C VAL A 60 0.60 6.60 1.47
N SER A 61 0.66 7.78 2.10
CA SER A 61 0.73 9.03 1.32
C SER A 61 2.11 9.25 0.70
N ASP A 62 3.19 8.90 1.39
CA ASP A 62 4.56 9.13 0.92
C ASP A 62 4.92 8.19 -0.24
N TYR A 63 4.70 6.89 -0.05
CA TYR A 63 5.03 5.87 -1.06
C TYR A 63 4.03 5.82 -2.22
N PHE A 64 2.78 6.29 -2.05
CA PHE A 64 1.82 6.34 -3.14
C PHE A 64 2.21 7.35 -4.23
N ILE A 65 2.85 8.45 -3.87
CA ILE A 65 3.34 9.44 -4.84
C ILE A 65 4.55 8.89 -5.61
N GLU A 66 5.52 8.30 -4.91
CA GLU A 66 6.68 7.62 -5.54
C GLU A 66 6.24 6.46 -6.44
N PHE A 67 5.24 5.70 -6.00
CA PHE A 67 4.65 4.61 -6.77
C PHE A 67 3.96 5.13 -8.04
N LEU A 68 3.09 6.14 -7.94
CA LEU A 68 2.45 6.77 -9.09
C LEU A 68 3.48 7.33 -10.06
N PHE A 69 4.56 7.96 -9.56
CA PHE A 69 5.65 8.44 -10.39
C PHE A 69 6.35 7.29 -11.13
N THR A 70 6.55 6.15 -10.49
CA THR A 70 7.19 4.96 -11.09
C THR A 70 6.35 4.35 -12.21
N ILE A 71 5.02 4.27 -12.07
CA ILE A 71 4.15 3.68 -13.11
C ILE A 71 3.78 4.68 -14.22
N THR A 72 3.98 5.97 -14.02
CA THR A 72 3.69 7.03 -15.02
C THR A 72 4.93 7.57 -15.74
N SER A 73 6.14 7.18 -15.33
CA SER A 73 7.42 7.60 -15.91
C SER A 73 7.98 6.62 -16.95
#